data_AF-X0TSP8-F1
#
_entry.id   AF-X0TSP8-F1
#
_cell.length_a   1.000
_cell.length_b   1.000
_cell.length_c   1.000
_cell.angle_alpha   90.00
_cell.angle_beta   90.00
_cell.angle_gamma   90.00
#
_symmetry.space_group_name_H-M   'P 1'
#
loop_
_entity.id
_entity.type
_entity.pdbx_description
1 polymer ?
#
loop_
_entity_poly.entity_id
_entity_poly.type
_entity_poly.pdbx_seq_one_letter_code
_entity_poly.pdbx_strand_id
1 'polypeptide(L)'
;MADNRFFNYEIEKKLLTNLLHSVDSLEYSLTNVDINCFHNLPHQRLYDLIIRYYKKYFKPLPQSALNIQLRREPYKENEKTDIQFLFSDLHGQMLDEHTRFYVEELKNLKTNRGLH
;
A
#
# COMPACT_ATOMS: atom_id res chain seq x y z
N MET A 1 10.40 -17.22 17.78
CA MET A 1 9.72 -17.06 16.49
C MET A 1 9.39 -15.59 16.36
N ALA A 2 10.06 -14.86 15.47
CA ALA A 2 9.64 -13.50 15.14
C ALA A 2 8.19 -13.60 14.62
N ASP A 3 7.28 -12.83 15.21
CA ASP A 3 5.86 -12.93 14.93
C ASP A 3 5.65 -12.52 13.46
N ASN A 4 5.37 -13.51 12.62
CA ASN A 4 5.29 -13.42 11.16
C ASN A 4 4.37 -12.27 10.70
N ARG A 5 3.46 -11.83 11.58
CA ARG A 5 2.59 -10.66 11.36
C ARG A 5 3.35 -9.35 11.30
N PHE A 6 4.33 -9.12 12.18
CA PHE A 6 5.14 -7.88 12.17
C PHE A 6 5.97 -7.78 10.89
N PHE A 7 6.55 -8.88 10.44
CA PHE A 7 7.27 -8.93 9.16
C PHE A 7 6.36 -8.55 7.99
N ASN A 8 5.15 -9.11 7.94
CA ASN A 8 4.17 -8.79 6.89
C ASN A 8 3.80 -7.30 6.86
N TYR A 9 3.57 -6.68 8.03
CA TYR A 9 3.23 -5.26 8.10
C TYR A 9 4.35 -4.35 7.57
N GLU A 10 5.60 -4.68 7.87
CA GLU A 10 6.74 -3.88 7.40
C GLU A 10 6.95 -4.02 5.89
N ILE A 11 6.79 -5.22 5.33
CA ILE A 11 6.84 -5.43 3.87
C ILE A 11 5.74 -4.62 3.16
N GLU A 12 4.52 -4.62 3.70
CA GLU A 12 3.41 -3.83 3.15
C GLU A 12 3.70 -2.33 3.16
N LYS A 13 4.19 -1.81 4.29
CA LYS A 13 4.59 -0.40 4.42
C LYS A 13 5.68 -0.04 3.41
N LYS A 14 6.73 -0.87 3.30
CA LYS A 14 7.84 -0.65 2.36
C LYS A 14 7.36 -0.60 0.91
N LEU A 15 6.48 -1.52 0.52
CA LEU A 15 5.85 -1.44 -0.80
C LEU A 15 5.08 -0.13 -0.95
N LEU A 16 4.17 0.18 -0.02
CA LEU A 16 3.35 1.39 -0.09
C LEU A 16 4.19 2.68 -0.18
N THR A 17 5.28 2.80 0.59
CA THR A 17 6.24 3.90 0.48
C THR A 17 6.75 4.02 -0.95
N ASN A 18 7.20 2.93 -1.57
CA ASN A 18 7.71 2.97 -2.94
C ASN A 18 6.65 3.43 -3.95
N LEU A 19 5.40 2.99 -3.77
CA LEU A 19 4.29 3.39 -4.64
C LEU A 19 3.96 4.88 -4.54
N LEU A 20 4.21 5.52 -3.39
CA LEU A 20 4.02 6.95 -3.20
C LEU A 20 5.08 7.80 -3.91
N HIS A 21 6.22 7.20 -4.28
CA HIS A 21 7.38 7.93 -4.80
C HIS A 21 7.78 7.54 -6.23
N SER A 22 7.42 6.35 -6.73
CA SER A 22 7.92 5.81 -8.00
C SER A 22 6.79 5.31 -8.91
N VAL A 23 6.73 5.86 -10.13
CA VAL A 23 5.82 5.39 -11.19
C VAL A 23 6.16 3.96 -11.62
N ASP A 24 7.44 3.64 -11.81
CA ASP A 24 7.87 2.28 -12.16
C ASP A 24 7.41 1.25 -11.11
N SER A 25 7.43 1.64 -9.84
CA SER A 25 6.92 0.80 -8.75
C SER A 25 5.41 0.61 -8.83
N LEU A 26 4.65 1.65 -9.21
CA LEU A 26 3.21 1.57 -9.45
C LEU A 26 2.87 0.64 -10.60
N GLU A 27 3.56 0.75 -11.73
CA GLU A 27 3.38 -0.13 -12.87
C GLU A 27 3.66 -1.59 -12.51
N TYR A 28 4.81 -1.83 -11.88
CA TYR A 28 5.21 -3.18 -11.49
C TYR A 28 4.24 -3.79 -10.48
N SER A 29 3.82 -3.04 -9.47
CA SER A 29 2.87 -3.51 -8.47
C SER A 29 1.50 -3.79 -9.07
N LEU A 30 1.00 -2.93 -9.97
CA LEU A 30 -0.31 -3.10 -10.59
C LEU A 30 -0.41 -4.42 -11.38
N THR A 31 0.69 -4.86 -11.99
CA THR A 31 0.74 -6.12 -12.74
C THR A 31 0.84 -7.35 -11.83
N ASN A 32 1.40 -7.22 -10.62
CA ASN A 32 1.82 -8.37 -9.82
C ASN A 32 1.13 -8.52 -8.45
N VAL A 33 0.49 -7.46 -7.95
CA VAL A 33 -0.10 -7.42 -6.61
C VAL A 33 -1.59 -7.15 -6.68
N ASP A 34 -2.35 -8.09 -6.14
CA ASP A 34 -3.77 -7.94 -5.85
C ASP A 34 -3.94 -7.30 -4.46
N ILE A 35 -5.00 -6.51 -4.26
CA ILE A 35 -5.30 -5.88 -2.96
C ILE A 35 -5.35 -6.90 -1.81
N ASN A 36 -5.80 -8.13 -2.07
CA ASN A 36 -5.87 -9.21 -1.09
C ASN A 36 -4.50 -9.77 -0.68
N CYS A 37 -3.40 -9.35 -1.31
CA CYS A 37 -2.05 -9.66 -0.85
C CYS A 37 -1.73 -8.95 0.48
N PHE A 38 -2.31 -7.77 0.72
CA PHE A 38 -2.16 -7.03 1.96
C PHE A 38 -3.01 -7.67 3.07
N HIS A 39 -2.44 -7.80 4.27
CA HIS A 39 -3.07 -8.32 5.48
C HIS A 39 -3.76 -7.20 6.27
N ASN A 40 -3.16 -6.01 6.31
CA ASN A 40 -3.69 -4.89 7.08
C ASN A 40 -4.79 -4.15 6.29
N LEU A 41 -5.94 -3.90 6.93
CA LEU A 41 -7.06 -3.24 6.27
C LEU A 41 -6.75 -1.77 5.87
N PRO A 42 -6.21 -0.91 6.76
CA PRO A 42 -5.65 0.39 6.35
C PRO A 42 -4.68 0.32 5.17
N HIS A 43 -3.79 -0.67 5.11
CA HIS A 43 -2.84 -0.81 4.00
C HIS A 43 -3.55 -1.19 2.69
N GLN A 44 -4.51 -2.12 2.74
CA GLN A 44 -5.36 -2.46 1.59
C GLN A 44 -6.06 -1.24 1.01
N ARG A 45 -6.66 -0.42 1.88
CA ARG A 45 -7.40 0.78 1.46
C ARG A 45 -6.47 1.84 0.90
N LEU A 46 -5.31 2.04 1.53
CA LEU A 46 -4.33 2.98 1.02
C LEU A 46 -3.79 2.52 -0.35
N TYR A 47 -3.50 1.23 -0.52
CA TYR A 47 -3.11 0.65 -1.81
C TYR A 47 -4.18 0.92 -2.89
N ASP A 48 -5.45 0.66 -2.59
CA ASP A 48 -6.55 0.92 -3.51
C ASP A 48 -6.64 2.38 -3.94
N LEU A 49 -6.54 3.33 -2.98
CA LEU A 49 -6.55 4.77 -3.27
C LEU A 49 -5.37 5.18 -4.17
N ILE A 50 -4.17 4.67 -3.88
CA ILE A 50 -2.96 4.91 -4.67
C ILE A 50 -3.16 4.40 -6.11
N ILE A 51 -3.60 3.16 -6.27
CA ILE A 51 -3.77 2.54 -7.58
C ILE A 51 -4.90 3.21 -8.38
N ARG A 52 -6.03 3.55 -7.76
CA ARG A 52 -7.11 4.29 -8.44
C ARG A 52 -6.66 5.67 -8.89
N TYR A 53 -5.86 6.38 -8.09
CA TYR A 53 -5.28 7.64 -8.49
C TYR A 53 -4.31 7.47 -9.66
N TYR A 54 -3.41 6.50 -9.57
CA TYR A 54 -2.43 6.20 -10.62
C TYR A 54 -3.11 5.87 -11.94
N LYS A 55 -4.11 4.97 -11.95
CA LYS A 55 -4.87 4.62 -13.16
C LYS A 55 -5.54 5.82 -13.83
N LYS A 56 -5.88 6.86 -13.06
CA LYS A 56 -6.57 8.05 -13.56
C LYS A 56 -5.60 9.13 -14.06
N TYR A 57 -4.46 9.31 -13.39
CA TYR A 57 -3.58 10.45 -13.63
C TYR A 57 -2.15 10.08 -14.03
N PHE A 58 -1.80 8.79 -14.02
CA PHE A 58 -0.47 8.24 -14.29
C PHE A 58 0.63 8.89 -13.44
N LYS A 59 0.30 9.20 -12.17
CA LYS A 59 1.21 9.84 -11.20
C LYS A 59 1.03 9.23 -9.80
N PRO A 60 2.06 9.28 -8.92
CA PRO A 60 1.91 8.91 -7.53
C PRO A 60 0.91 9.80 -6.80
N LEU A 61 0.25 9.26 -5.77
CA LEU A 61 -0.80 9.96 -5.01
C LEU A 61 -0.19 11.03 -4.08
N PRO A 62 -0.45 12.34 -4.30
CA PRO A 62 0.01 13.38 -3.37
C PRO A 62 -0.92 13.50 -2.15
N GLN A 63 -0.38 14.02 -1.04
CA GLN A 63 -1.12 14.27 0.21
C GLN A 63 -2.42 15.06 0.00
N SER A 64 -2.40 16.09 -0.85
CA SER A 64 -3.56 16.93 -1.13
C SER A 64 -4.70 16.14 -1.80
N ALA A 65 -4.37 15.20 -2.69
CA ALA A 65 -5.34 14.35 -3.36
C ALA A 65 -5.90 13.28 -2.42
N LEU A 66 -5.10 12.73 -1.51
CA LEU A 66 -5.56 11.76 -0.50
C LEU A 66 -6.75 12.32 0.30
N ASN A 67 -6.61 13.53 0.84
CA ASN A 67 -7.65 14.15 1.65
C ASN A 67 -8.95 14.35 0.88
N ILE A 68 -8.86 14.69 -0.41
CA ILE A 68 -10.04 14.85 -1.28
C ILE A 68 -10.71 13.49 -1.53
N GLN A 69 -9.91 12.44 -1.76
CA GLN A 69 -10.45 11.10 -1.98
C GLN A 69 -11.12 10.56 -0.72
N LEU A 70 -10.47 10.62 0.44
CA LEU A 70 -11.03 10.12 1.70
C LEU A 70 -12.37 10.74 2.07
N ARG A 71 -12.62 12.01 1.72
CA ARG A 71 -13.92 12.66 1.91
C ARG A 71 -15.05 12.04 1.07
N ARG A 72 -14.70 11.41 -0.05
CA ARG A 72 -15.65 10.77 -0.98
C ARG A 72 -15.85 9.29 -0.69
N GLU A 73 -14.96 8.69 0.11
CA GLU A 73 -15.04 7.28 0.47
C GLU A 73 -16.08 7.04 1.58
N PRO A 74 -16.81 5.91 1.54
CA PRO A 74 -17.80 5.54 2.54
C PRO A 74 -17.17 5.00 3.84
N TYR A 75 -15.87 5.22 4.06
CA TYR A 75 -15.15 4.73 5.24
C TYR A 75 -15.64 5.44 6.52
N LYS A 76 -15.52 4.75 7.65
CA LYS A 76 -15.73 5.36 8.96
C LYS A 76 -14.63 6.38 9.25
N GLU A 77 -14.92 7.36 10.10
CA GLU A 77 -13.97 8.45 10.42
C GLU A 77 -12.66 7.94 11.05
N ASN A 78 -12.74 6.91 11.90
CA ASN A 78 -11.55 6.28 12.47
C ASN A 78 -10.68 5.62 11.38
N GLU A 79 -11.29 4.96 10.40
CA GLU A 79 -10.55 4.32 9.31
C GLU A 79 -9.90 5.35 8.38
N LYS A 80 -10.57 6.49 8.13
CA LYS A 80 -9.96 7.61 7.40
C LYS A 80 -8.77 8.16 8.15
N THR A 81 -8.90 8.30 9.46
CA THR A 81 -7.82 8.77 10.35
C THR A 81 -6.63 7.82 10.32
N ASP A 82 -6.86 6.51 10.41
CA ASP A 82 -5.81 5.49 10.32
C ASP A 82 -5.07 5.56 8.97
N ILE A 83 -5.80 5.72 7.85
CA ILE A 83 -5.20 5.87 6.52
C ILE A 83 -4.38 7.17 6.42
N GLN A 84 -4.87 8.27 7.00
CA GLN A 84 -4.14 9.55 7.02
C GLN A 84 -2.84 9.46 7.82
N PHE A 85 -2.86 8.82 8.99
CA PHE A 85 -1.67 8.61 9.79
C PHE A 85 -0.67 7.71 9.07
N LEU A 86 -1.13 6.60 8.50
CA LEU A 86 -0.30 5.70 7.69
C LEU A 86 0.34 6.46 6.52
N PHE A 87 -0.45 7.18 5.73
CA PHE A 87 0.09 7.92 4.59
C PHE A 87 1.16 8.93 5.04
N SER A 88 0.92 9.66 6.12
CA SER A 88 1.85 10.68 6.63
C SER A 88 3.17 10.04 7.09
N ASP A 89 3.09 8.88 7.75
CA ASP A 89 4.28 8.10 8.14
C ASP A 89 5.08 7.67 6.91
N LEU A 90 4.43 7.08 5.91
CA LEU A 90 5.11 6.55 4.72
C LEU A 90 5.67 7.64 3.80
N HIS A 91 4.96 8.75 3.62
CA HIS A 91 5.39 9.85 2.75
C HIS A 91 6.64 10.58 3.28
N GLY A 92 6.94 10.47 4.58
CA GLY A 92 8.16 10.99 5.19
C GLY A 92 9.36 10.05 5.09
N GLN A 93 9.17 8.82 4.64
CA GLN A 93 10.22 7.81 4.60
C GLN A 93 11.07 7.91 3.32
N MET A 94 12.33 7.49 3.44
CA MET A 94 13.20 7.37 2.28
C MET A 94 12.72 6.23 1.37
N LEU A 95 12.80 6.46 0.06
CA LEU A 95 12.56 5.44 -0.95
C LEU A 95 13.55 4.29 -0.75
N ASP A 96 13.04 3.07 -0.90
CA ASP A 96 13.81 1.85 -0.81
C ASP A 96 13.62 1.09 -2.13
N GLU A 97 14.61 1.10 -3.04
CA GLU A 97 14.46 0.68 -4.44
C GLU A 97 14.30 -0.85 -4.66
N HIS A 98 13.73 -1.55 -3.67
CA HIS A 98 13.51 -3.00 -3.66
C HIS A 98 12.04 -3.40 -3.88
N THR A 99 11.28 -2.61 -4.65
CA THR A 99 9.86 -2.90 -4.96
C THR A 99 9.63 -4.33 -5.44
N ARG A 100 10.51 -4.86 -6.31
CA ARG A 100 10.37 -6.23 -6.81
C ARG A 100 10.43 -7.27 -5.69
N PHE A 101 11.34 -7.09 -4.74
CA PHE A 101 11.46 -7.97 -3.58
C PHE A 101 10.19 -7.92 -2.73
N TYR A 102 9.70 -6.71 -2.40
CA TYR A 102 8.49 -6.55 -1.59
C TYR A 102 7.24 -7.15 -2.24
N VAL A 103 7.11 -7.03 -3.56
CA VAL A 103 6.03 -7.64 -4.33
C VAL A 103 6.08 -9.18 -4.27
N GLU A 104 7.25 -9.79 -4.46
CA GLU A 104 7.38 -11.25 -4.41
C GLU A 104 7.12 -11.79 -2.99
N GLU A 105 7.60 -11.09 -1.96
CA GLU A 105 7.30 -11.44 -0.57
C GLU A 105 5.78 -11.39 -0.29
N LEU A 106 5.07 -10.35 -0.74
CA LEU A 106 3.62 -10.27 -0.57
C LEU A 106 2.87 -11.38 -1.30
N LYS A 107 3.34 -11.80 -2.48
CA LYS A 107 2.76 -12.92 -3.22
C LYS A 107 2.97 -14.24 -2.47
N ASN A 108 4.18 -14.48 -1.96
CA ASN A 108 4.49 -15.67 -1.16
C ASN A 108 3.63 -15.74 0.10
N LEU A 109 3.44 -14.60 0.77
CA LEU A 109 2.58 -14.48 1.95
C LEU A 109 1.10 -14.72 1.65
N LYS A 110 0.61 -14.37 0.46
CA LYS A 110 -0.75 -14.69 0.02
C LYS A 110 -0.93 -16.19 -0.24
N THR A 111 0.01 -16.81 -0.95
CA THR A 111 -0.03 -18.25 -1.26
C THR A 111 -0.06 -19.10 0.01
N ASN A 112 0.76 -18.74 1.01
CA ASN A 112 0.79 -19.45 2.30
C ASN A 112 -0.51 -19.32 3.12
N ARG A 113 -1.34 -18.30 2.86
CA ARG A 113 -2.65 -18.14 3.51
C ARG A 113 -3.76 -18.98 2.86
N GLY A 114 -3.61 -19.34 1.58
CA GLY A 114 -4.60 -20.15 0.84
C GLY A 114 -4.42 -21.66 0.98
N LEU A 115 -3.39 -22.11 1.71
CA LEU A 115 -3.04 -23.53 1.90
C LEU A 115 -3.43 -24.07 3.29
N HIS A 116 -4.27 -23.36 4.04
CA HIS A 116 -4.77 -23.77 5.36
C HIS A 116 -6.28 -23.89 5.42
#